data_AF-A0A554G6T9-F1
#
_entry.id   AF-A0A554G6T9-F1
#
_cell.length_a   1.000
_cell.length_b   1.000
_cell.length_c   1.000
_cell.angle_alpha   90.00
_cell.angle_beta   90.00
_cell.angle_gamma   90.00
#
_symmetry.space_group_name_H-M   'P 1'
#
loop_
_entity.id
_entity.type
_entity.pdbx_description
1 polymer ?
#
loop_
_entity_poly.entity_id
_entity_poly.type
_entity_poly.pdbx_seq_one_letter_code
_entity_poly.pdbx_strand_id
1 'polypeptide(L)'
;MASKKPPHPLRASELERFERNLANWLKLDPDHAMYHRFQGMLESQIVTLQICGVITSQGATKLHVRMGEARREMNASDAERKNEGLKLV
;
A
#
# COMPACT_ATOMS: atom_id res chain seq x y z
N MET A 1 -32.71 13.97 -0.10
CA MET A 1 -31.26 14.23 -0.24
C MET A 1 -30.51 13.26 0.67
N ALA A 2 -29.64 12.40 0.15
CA ALA A 2 -28.89 11.48 0.98
C ALA A 2 -27.86 12.26 1.81
N SER A 3 -28.11 12.43 3.10
CA SER A 3 -27.15 13.02 4.03
C SER A 3 -25.86 12.22 3.97
N LYS A 4 -24.78 12.81 3.45
CA LYS A 4 -23.46 12.18 3.45
C LYS A 4 -23.08 11.94 4.91
N LYS A 5 -23.04 10.67 5.32
CA LYS A 5 -22.57 10.28 6.65
C LYS A 5 -21.15 10.85 6.83
N PRO A 6 -20.85 11.52 7.95
CA PRO A 6 -19.51 12.05 8.17
C PRO A 6 -18.48 10.91 8.14
N PRO A 7 -17.25 11.17 7.66
CA PRO A 7 -16.21 10.15 7.60
C PRO A 7 -15.88 9.62 9.01
N HIS A 8 -15.51 8.34 9.10
CA HIS A 8 -15.13 7.71 10.36
C HIS A 8 -13.98 8.51 11.02
N PRO A 9 -14.01 8.77 12.34
CA PRO A 9 -13.02 9.61 13.02
C PRO A 9 -11.57 9.17 12.81
N LEU A 10 -11.34 7.86 12.76
CA LEU A 10 -10.00 7.28 12.55
C LEU A 10 -9.54 7.28 11.09
N ARG A 11 -10.40 7.64 10.12
CA ARG A 11 -10.09 7.41 8.70
C ARG A 11 -8.78 8.04 8.26
N ALA A 12 -8.51 9.29 8.66
CA ALA A 12 -7.28 9.98 8.27
C ALA A 12 -6.03 9.26 8.83
N SER A 13 -5.99 9.03 10.15
CA SER A 13 -4.84 8.40 10.81
C SER A 13 -4.57 6.98 10.33
N GLU A 14 -5.62 6.22 10.03
CA GLU A 14 -5.50 4.85 9.52
C GLU A 14 -4.95 4.79 8.10
N LEU A 15 -5.33 5.75 7.25
CA LEU A 15 -4.78 5.88 5.89
C LEU A 15 -3.31 6.31 5.92
N GLU A 16 -2.93 7.25 6.79
CA GLU A 16 -1.53 7.60 6.98
C GLU A 16 -0.70 6.42 7.49
N ARG A 17 -1.25 5.60 8.40
CA ARG A 17 -0.57 4.39 8.88
C ARG A 17 -0.41 3.38 7.74
N PHE A 18 -1.42 3.21 6.90
CA PHE A 18 -1.33 2.37 5.71
C PHE A 18 -0.20 2.82 4.78
N GLU A 19 -0.09 4.11 4.46
CA GLU A 19 0.96 4.63 3.57
C GLU A 19 2.37 4.41 4.16
N ARG A 20 2.55 4.59 5.48
CA ARG A 20 3.83 4.26 6.14
C ARG A 20 4.16 2.78 6.05
N ASN A 21 3.18 1.91 6.26
CA ASN A 21 3.38 0.45 6.15
C ASN A 21 3.67 0.03 4.71
N LEU A 22 2.99 0.64 3.73
CA LEU A 22 3.24 0.46 2.30
C LEU A 22 4.70 0.83 1.96
N ALA A 23 5.16 2.00 2.39
CA ALA A 23 6.56 2.42 2.18
C ALA A 23 7.58 1.48 2.81
N ASN A 24 7.25 0.84 3.95
CA ASN A 24 8.12 -0.14 4.59
C ASN A 24 8.12 -1.49 3.86
N TRP A 25 6.95 -1.96 3.42
CA TRP A 25 6.84 -3.18 2.60
C TRP A 25 7.63 -3.08 1.31
N LEU A 26 7.59 -1.93 0.64
CA LEU A 26 8.31 -1.68 -0.61
C LEU A 26 9.82 -1.91 -0.46
N LYS A 27 10.42 -1.56 0.68
CA LYS A 27 11.86 -1.77 0.95
C LYS A 27 12.26 -3.25 1.07
N LEU A 28 11.30 -4.16 1.18
CA LEU A 28 11.56 -5.58 1.33
C LEU A 28 11.83 -6.24 -0.03
N ASP A 29 12.77 -7.18 -0.03
CA ASP A 29 13.08 -8.02 -1.18
C ASP A 29 11.96 -9.05 -1.41
N PRO A 30 11.34 -9.10 -2.61
CA PRO A 30 10.35 -10.11 -2.97
C PRO A 30 10.80 -11.56 -2.80
N ASP A 31 12.09 -11.83 -2.91
CA ASP A 31 12.63 -13.19 -2.77
C ASP A 31 12.69 -13.64 -1.30
N HIS A 32 12.49 -12.73 -0.36
CA HIS A 32 12.51 -13.01 1.07
C HIS A 32 11.10 -13.27 1.62
N ALA A 33 10.95 -14.31 2.44
CA ALA A 33 9.68 -14.65 3.09
C ALA A 33 9.04 -13.50 3.88
N MET A 34 9.86 -12.57 4.39
CA MET A 34 9.40 -11.39 5.11
C MET A 34 8.53 -10.48 4.24
N TYR A 35 8.85 -10.36 2.95
CA TYR A 35 8.05 -9.57 1.99
C TYR A 35 6.62 -10.08 1.91
N HIS A 36 6.42 -11.38 1.71
CA HIS A 36 5.09 -11.99 1.59
C HIS A 36 4.30 -11.92 2.90
N ARG A 37 4.98 -12.06 4.05
CA ARG A 37 4.34 -11.86 5.36
C ARG A 37 3.85 -10.42 5.53
N PHE A 38 4.68 -9.45 5.17
CA PHE A 38 4.31 -8.03 5.25
C PHE A 38 3.20 -7.66 4.26
N GLN A 39 3.21 -8.25 3.06
CA GLN A 39 2.12 -8.12 2.08
C GLN A 39 0.78 -8.60 2.68
N GLY A 40 0.76 -9.80 3.26
CA GLY A 40 -0.46 -10.32 3.90
C GLY A 40 -0.94 -9.46 5.07
N MET A 41 -0.02 -8.86 5.84
CA MET A 41 -0.40 -7.90 6.90
C MET A 41 -1.02 -6.62 6.35
N LEU A 42 -0.51 -6.08 5.25
CA LEU A 42 -1.11 -4.91 4.58
C LEU A 42 -2.50 -5.22 4.03
N GLU A 43 -2.67 -6.38 3.39
CA GLU A 43 -3.95 -6.84 2.87
C GLU A 43 -4.97 -7.03 4.02
N SER A 44 -4.55 -7.65 5.13
CA SER A 44 -5.36 -7.81 6.34
C SER A 44 -5.75 -6.47 6.98
N GLN A 45 -4.84 -5.49 6.97
CA GLN A 45 -5.15 -4.13 7.42
C GLN A 45 -6.28 -3.52 6.58
N ILE A 46 -6.22 -3.64 5.25
CA ILE A 46 -7.28 -3.12 4.35
C ILE A 46 -8.64 -3.74 4.69
N VAL A 47 -8.69 -5.08 4.82
CA VAL A 47 -9.92 -5.82 5.16
C VAL A 47 -10.46 -5.37 6.51
N THR A 48 -9.60 -5.23 7.51
CA THR A 48 -9.98 -4.78 8.85
C THR A 48 -10.60 -3.38 8.82
N LEU A 49 -9.98 -2.44 8.09
CA LEU A 49 -10.52 -1.08 7.93
C LEU A 49 -11.89 -1.07 7.27
N GLN A 50 -12.14 -1.98 6.32
CA GLN A 50 -13.44 -2.12 5.68
C GLN A 50 -14.49 -2.69 6.63
N ILE A 51 -14.18 -3.78 7.34
CA ILE A 51 -15.11 -4.43 8.28
C ILE A 51 -15.49 -3.48 9.42
N CYS A 52 -14.52 -2.71 9.95
CA CYS A 52 -14.78 -1.71 10.98
C CYS A 52 -15.46 -0.44 10.46
N GLY A 53 -15.79 -0.36 9.17
CA GLY A 53 -16.47 0.79 8.59
C GLY A 53 -15.63 2.07 8.53
N VAL A 54 -14.30 1.95 8.68
CA VAL A 54 -13.36 3.08 8.56
C VAL A 54 -13.26 3.52 7.10
N ILE A 55 -13.28 2.56 6.18
CA ILE A 55 -13.34 2.77 4.74
C ILE A 55 -14.52 2.00 4.14
N THR A 56 -14.95 2.43 2.95
CA THR A 56 -15.96 1.70 2.16
C THR A 56 -15.32 0.56 1.38
N SER A 57 -16.13 -0.33 0.80
CA SER A 57 -15.62 -1.37 -0.12
C SER A 57 -14.84 -0.78 -1.29
N GLN A 58 -15.30 0.34 -1.86
CA GLN A 58 -14.57 1.06 -2.89
C GLN A 58 -13.24 1.64 -2.37
N GLY A 59 -13.21 2.10 -1.11
CA GLY A 59 -11.99 2.52 -0.44
C GLY A 59 -10.98 1.37 -0.33
N ALA A 60 -11.43 0.17 0.07
CA ALA A 60 -10.58 -1.01 0.13
C ALA A 60 -9.99 -1.38 -1.23
N THR A 61 -10.80 -1.39 -2.29
CA THR A 61 -10.32 -1.62 -3.67
C THR A 61 -9.24 -0.61 -4.06
N LYS A 62 -9.41 0.68 -3.73
CA LYS A 62 -8.40 1.71 -4.02
C LYS A 62 -7.08 1.44 -3.31
N LEU A 63 -7.11 0.97 -2.07
CA LEU A 63 -5.88 0.64 -1.34
C LEU A 63 -5.15 -0.57 -1.93
N HIS A 64 -5.87 -1.62 -2.33
CA HIS A 64 -5.26 -2.77 -3.02
C HIS A 64 -4.65 -2.37 -4.37
N VAL A 65 -5.35 -1.54 -5.15
CA VAL A 65 -4.81 -1.00 -6.41
C VAL A 65 -3.54 -0.19 -6.14
N ARG A 66 -3.56 0.68 -5.13
CA ARG A 66 -2.42 1.49 -4.72
C ARG A 66 -1.20 0.63 -4.34
N MET A 67 -1.38 -0.50 -3.65
CA MET A 67 -0.28 -1.44 -3.37
C MET A 67 0.38 -1.94 -4.66
N GLY A 68 -0.41 -2.35 -5.64
CA GLY A 68 0.08 -2.85 -6.92
C GLY A 68 0.76 -1.77 -7.76
N GLU A 69 0.21 -0.55 -7.77
CA GLU A 69 0.82 0.61 -8.42
C GLU A 69 2.16 0.98 -7.80
N ALA A 70 2.23 1.10 -6.47
CA ALA A 70 3.46 1.44 -5.77
C ALA A 70 4.58 0.43 -6.04
N ARG A 71 4.24 -0.86 -6.13
CA ARG A 71 5.22 -1.90 -6.46
C ARG A 71 5.74 -1.78 -7.88
N ARG A 72 4.87 -1.46 -8.86
CA ARG A 72 5.30 -1.23 -10.25
C ARG A 72 6.20 0.00 -10.36
N GLU A 73 5.84 1.09 -9.69
CA GLU A 73 6.63 2.34 -9.63
C GLU A 73 8.04 2.08 -9.06
N MET A 74 8.12 1.33 -7.96
CA MET A 74 9.41 0.96 -7.36
C MET A 74 10.25 0.09 -8.29
N ASN A 75 9.66 -0.95 -8.89
CA ASN A 75 10.37 -1.82 -9.82
C ASN A 75 10.93 -1.06 -11.03
N ALA A 76 10.17 -0.08 -11.56
CA ALA A 76 10.64 0.78 -12.64
C ALA A 76 11.83 1.63 -12.20
N SER A 77 11.74 2.25 -11.01
CA SER A 77 12.82 3.06 -10.43
C SER A 77 14.10 2.24 -10.17
N ASP A 78 13.95 1.01 -9.69
CA ASP A 78 15.08 0.09 -9.46
C ASP A 78 15.73 -0.37 -10.77
N ALA A 79 14.94 -0.56 -11.83
CA ALA A 79 15.45 -0.89 -13.16
C ALA A 79 16.26 0.27 -13.77
N GLU A 80 15.79 1.51 -13.61
CA GLU A 80 16.52 2.71 -14.03
C GLU A 80 17.87 2.84 -13.32
N ARG A 81 17.89 2.71 -11.98
CA ARG A 81 19.14 2.74 -11.18
C ARG A 81 20.14 1.68 -11.59
N LYS A 82 19.68 0.47 -11.88
CA LYS A 82 20.54 -0.62 -12.39
C LYS A 82 21.12 -0.29 -13.77
N ASN A 83 20.33 0.34 -14.65
CA ASN A 83 20.79 0.76 -15.97
C ASN A 83 21.85 1.87 -15.89
N GLU A 84 21.67 2.85 -14.99
CA GLU A 84 22.65 3.91 -14.74
C GLU A 84 23.98 3.38 -14.20
N GLY A 85 23.93 2.46 -13.22
CA GLY A 85 25.12 1.82 -12.67
C GLY A 85 25.92 1.02 -13.71
N LEU A 86 25.25 0.44 -14.71
CA LEU A 86 25.90 -0.29 -15.81
C LEU A 86 26.58 0.64 -16.83
N LYS A 87 26.11 1.88 -16.99
CA LYS A 87 26.68 2.85 -17.94
C LYS A 87 27.94 3.55 -17.43
N LEU A 88 28.21 3.46 -16.12
CA LEU A 88 29.35 4.11 -15.46
C LEU A 88 30.58 3.19 -15.36
N VAL A 89 30.57 2.02 -16.01
CA VAL A 89 31.67 1.04 -16.06
C VAL A 89 32.23 0.92 -17.48
#